data_AF-A0A8T0IAG1-F1
#
_entry.id   AF-A0A8T0IAG1-F1
#
_cell.length_a   1.000
_cell.length_b   1.000
_cell.length_c   1.000
_cell.angle_alpha   90.00
_cell.angle_beta   90.00
_cell.angle_gamma   90.00
#
_symmetry.space_group_name_H-M   'P 1'
#
loop_
_entity.id
_entity.type
_entity.pdbx_description
1 polymer ?
#
loop_
_entity_poly.entity_id
_entity_poly.type
_entity_poly.pdbx_seq_one_letter_code
_entity_poly.pdbx_strand_id
1 'polypeptide(L)'
;MARLWTSSLPTTSRLLAITQSSAAAASSQQCGLALLPRSSSSSPRAPAPVALRVLNPPLRLRLTPMLQQQQRSVSFGTARAVGIPDGVGGSTKFKEREILVQHLLVPADQLQLLLDLQRQVLQDGVDLSDLAAEHSICASKSEGGMLGWISLGRTVPEFEEAAFKAPLNKLVRVKTKHGWHLLQVLSEREASFLRDIDVEEFSGKMEDPEFLQEVQLLDVREPDEIATASIEGFKAYPLSQFGKWAPSITEDLDPAKDTYVLCHHGVRSQQAAQWLKSQGFTRLYNISGGIHAYSVKVDDSIPKY
;
A
#
# COMPACT_ATOMS: atom_id res chain seq x y z
N MET A 1 -38.92 -23.47 33.08
CA MET A 1 -38.92 -23.68 34.55
C MET A 1 -37.98 -24.85 34.84
N ALA A 2 -37.18 -24.94 35.90
CA ALA A 2 -36.55 -23.96 36.83
C ALA A 2 -35.61 -24.76 37.76
N ARG A 3 -34.71 -24.10 38.52
CA ARG A 3 -33.70 -24.69 39.45
C ARG A 3 -32.51 -25.30 38.68
N LEU A 4 -31.35 -24.65 38.53
CA LEU A 4 -30.47 -23.96 39.49
C LEU A 4 -29.98 -24.89 40.62
N TRP A 5 -28.70 -25.24 40.56
CA TRP A 5 -27.88 -25.70 41.68
C TRP A 5 -26.80 -24.65 41.95
N THR A 6 -26.61 -24.27 43.21
CA THR A 6 -25.66 -23.24 43.64
C THR A 6 -24.93 -23.66 44.91
N SER A 7 -23.69 -23.17 45.03
CA SER A 7 -22.95 -22.91 46.28
C SER A 7 -22.70 -24.07 47.25
N SER A 8 -21.43 -24.47 47.41
CA SER A 8 -20.56 -23.92 48.47
C SER A 8 -19.28 -24.75 48.66
N LEU A 9 -18.11 -24.09 48.64
CA LEU A 9 -16.87 -24.60 49.22
C LEU A 9 -16.19 -23.48 50.03
N PRO A 10 -15.64 -23.76 51.22
CA PRO A 10 -15.18 -22.72 52.14
C PRO A 10 -13.71 -22.31 51.94
N THR A 11 -13.46 -21.04 52.20
CA THR A 11 -12.12 -20.46 52.39
C THR A 11 -11.49 -20.91 53.71
N THR A 12 -10.17 -21.12 53.77
CA THR A 12 -9.38 -20.80 54.98
C THR A 12 -7.89 -20.63 54.65
N SER A 13 -7.28 -19.61 55.24
CA SER A 13 -5.87 -19.27 55.07
C SER A 13 -4.94 -20.13 55.92
N ARG A 14 -3.68 -20.26 55.49
CA ARG A 14 -2.56 -20.20 56.45
C ARG A 14 -1.28 -19.66 55.80
N LEU A 15 -0.72 -18.62 56.43
CA LEU A 15 0.63 -18.14 56.13
C LEU A 15 1.66 -19.16 56.63
N LEU A 16 2.79 -19.24 55.93
CA LEU A 16 4.10 -19.38 56.57
C LEU A 16 5.18 -18.80 55.64
N ALA A 17 5.79 -17.70 56.07
CA ALA A 17 7.06 -17.23 55.52
C ALA A 17 8.21 -17.95 56.24
N ILE A 18 9.38 -18.10 55.59
CA ILE A 18 10.70 -18.02 56.26
C ILE A 18 11.88 -18.01 55.26
N THR A 19 12.86 -17.16 55.58
CA THR A 19 14.27 -17.06 55.11
C THR A 19 14.64 -16.77 53.65
N GLN A 20 15.42 -15.69 53.52
CA GLN A 20 16.32 -15.34 52.42
C GLN A 20 17.66 -16.10 52.54
N SER A 21 18.39 -16.28 51.42
CA SER A 21 19.86 -16.13 51.39
C SER A 21 20.42 -16.16 49.94
N SER A 22 21.57 -15.48 49.74
CA SER A 22 22.49 -15.57 48.59
C SER A 22 22.06 -14.99 47.23
N ALA A 23 22.92 -14.37 46.39
CA ALA A 23 24.17 -13.60 46.57
C ALA A 23 24.58 -12.99 45.19
N ALA A 24 25.52 -12.03 45.21
CA ALA A 24 26.22 -11.41 44.05
C ALA A 24 25.38 -10.47 43.13
N ALA A 25 25.93 -9.41 42.52
CA ALA A 25 27.33 -8.95 42.47
C ALA A 25 27.46 -7.40 42.54
N ALA A 26 28.61 -6.93 43.03
CA ALA A 26 29.12 -5.57 42.80
C ALA A 26 29.71 -5.46 41.36
N SER A 27 30.22 -4.34 40.82
CA SER A 27 30.76 -3.12 41.43
C SER A 27 30.77 -1.97 40.41
N SER A 28 30.56 -0.74 40.86
CA SER A 28 30.97 0.46 40.09
C SER A 28 32.45 0.76 40.36
N GLN A 29 33.23 1.10 39.32
CA GLN A 29 34.54 1.74 39.49
C GLN A 29 34.79 2.78 38.39
N GLN A 30 35.40 3.89 38.79
CA GLN A 30 35.86 4.97 37.92
C GLN A 30 37.34 4.77 37.56
N CYS A 31 37.72 5.14 36.34
CA CYS A 31 39.05 5.63 35.94
C CYS A 31 38.84 6.54 34.72
N GLY A 32 39.63 7.58 34.45
CA GLY A 32 40.90 7.96 35.06
C GLY A 32 41.88 8.35 33.95
N LEU A 33 42.22 9.64 33.87
CA LEU A 33 42.97 10.33 32.80
C LEU A 33 44.14 9.56 32.13
N ALA A 34 44.35 9.81 30.83
CA ALA A 34 45.69 9.78 30.22
C ALA A 34 45.87 10.82 29.09
N LEU A 35 46.86 11.70 29.29
CA LEU A 35 47.49 12.65 28.37
C LEU A 35 48.69 11.94 27.68
N LEU A 36 49.29 12.31 26.53
CA LEU A 36 49.36 13.45 25.58
C LEU A 36 49.92 12.82 24.24
N PRO A 37 50.51 13.50 23.20
CA PRO A 37 50.60 14.92 22.85
C PRO A 37 50.19 15.29 21.40
N ARG A 38 50.24 16.61 21.10
CA ARG A 38 50.28 17.18 19.74
C ARG A 38 51.69 17.12 19.14
N SER A 39 51.79 17.05 17.81
CA SER A 39 52.94 17.56 17.04
C SER A 39 52.48 18.25 15.75
N SER A 40 53.21 19.26 15.29
CA SER A 40 52.74 20.28 14.35
C SER A 40 53.38 20.24 12.96
N SER A 41 52.64 20.80 11.99
CA SER A 41 53.12 21.59 10.85
C SER A 41 54.11 21.00 9.83
N SER A 42 53.61 20.75 8.61
CA SER A 42 54.17 21.37 7.40
C SER A 42 53.17 21.34 6.24
N SER A 43 52.84 22.50 5.67
CA SER A 43 52.10 22.61 4.40
C SER A 43 53.03 22.30 3.20
N PRO A 44 52.51 21.92 2.03
CA PRO A 44 52.38 22.98 1.01
C PRO A 44 51.19 22.87 0.04
N ARG A 45 50.59 24.05 -0.21
CA ARG A 45 50.25 24.62 -1.55
C ARG A 45 49.22 23.91 -2.44
N ALA A 46 48.06 24.55 -2.58
CA ALA A 46 47.03 24.23 -3.58
C ALA A 46 47.38 24.73 -5.01
N PRO A 47 46.84 24.09 -6.06
CA PRO A 47 46.58 24.70 -7.37
C PRO A 47 45.13 25.22 -7.51
N ALA A 48 44.94 26.19 -8.41
CA ALA A 48 43.71 26.96 -8.60
C ALA A 48 42.63 26.22 -9.45
N PRO A 49 41.34 26.65 -9.38
CA PRO A 49 40.27 26.06 -10.19
C PRO A 49 40.37 26.48 -11.67
N VAL A 50 40.23 25.52 -12.59
CA VAL A 50 40.20 25.80 -14.04
C VAL A 50 38.75 25.79 -14.54
N ALA A 51 38.30 26.99 -14.91
CA ALA A 51 37.10 27.41 -15.60
C ALA A 51 36.17 26.34 -16.22
N LEU A 52 34.86 26.46 -15.90
CA LEU A 52 33.79 26.08 -16.83
C LEU A 52 33.99 26.80 -18.17
N ARG A 53 33.79 26.09 -19.29
CA ARG A 53 33.70 26.69 -20.63
C ARG A 53 32.35 26.38 -21.27
N VAL A 54 31.35 27.19 -20.93
CA VAL A 54 30.05 27.20 -21.62
C VAL A 54 30.23 27.82 -23.01
N LEU A 55 29.97 27.04 -24.06
CA LEU A 55 29.97 27.49 -25.46
C LEU A 55 28.89 26.74 -26.27
N ASN A 56 27.65 27.26 -26.30
CA ASN A 56 27.14 27.92 -27.51
C ASN A 56 25.69 28.45 -27.36
N PRO A 57 25.33 29.54 -28.08
CA PRO A 57 24.01 30.19 -28.04
C PRO A 57 22.95 29.53 -28.96
N PRO A 58 21.65 29.89 -28.84
CA PRO A 58 20.55 29.13 -29.44
C PRO A 58 20.30 29.45 -30.92
N LEU A 59 20.02 28.40 -31.72
CA LEU A 59 19.54 28.55 -33.09
C LEU A 59 18.05 28.93 -33.11
N ARG A 60 17.78 30.19 -33.43
CA ARG A 60 16.45 30.65 -33.86
C ARG A 60 16.13 30.07 -35.24
N LEU A 61 15.14 29.18 -35.33
CA LEU A 61 14.47 28.88 -36.60
C LEU A 61 13.21 29.75 -36.75
N ARG A 62 13.00 30.22 -37.99
CA ARG A 62 11.98 31.23 -38.32
C ARG A 62 10.61 30.60 -38.50
N LEU A 63 9.58 31.28 -38.02
CA LEU A 63 8.19 31.06 -38.45
C LEU A 63 8.00 31.62 -39.86
N THR A 64 7.40 30.83 -40.74
CA THR A 64 6.77 31.28 -41.99
C THR A 64 5.36 30.68 -42.06
N PRO A 65 4.29 31.49 -42.19
CA PRO A 65 2.93 30.99 -42.29
C PRO A 65 2.55 30.72 -43.76
N MET A 66 1.89 29.60 -44.05
CA MET A 66 0.92 29.52 -45.15
C MET A 66 0.11 28.22 -45.17
N LEU A 67 -1.02 28.30 -45.90
CA LEU A 67 -1.90 27.23 -46.38
C LEU A 67 -2.90 26.59 -45.41
N GLN A 68 -4.04 27.28 -45.38
CA GLN A 68 -5.39 26.84 -45.02
C GLN A 68 -5.96 25.81 -46.03
N GLN A 69 -7.06 25.14 -45.65
CA GLN A 69 -7.83 24.10 -46.40
C GLN A 69 -7.13 22.73 -46.51
N GLN A 70 -7.74 21.60 -46.12
CA GLN A 70 -9.12 21.21 -46.39
C GLN A 70 -9.84 20.53 -45.21
N GLN A 71 -11.14 20.81 -45.08
CA GLN A 71 -12.06 19.98 -44.32
C GLN A 71 -12.40 18.72 -45.14
N ARG A 72 -12.28 17.54 -44.54
CA ARG A 72 -13.03 16.35 -44.97
C ARG A 72 -13.65 15.69 -43.74
N SER A 73 -14.97 15.66 -43.73
CA SER A 73 -15.79 14.93 -42.78
C SER A 73 -15.56 13.43 -42.96
N VAL A 74 -15.09 12.75 -41.92
CA VAL A 74 -15.21 11.29 -41.78
C VAL A 74 -16.21 10.99 -40.67
N SER A 75 -17.33 10.40 -41.07
CA SER A 75 -18.44 10.05 -40.19
C SER A 75 -18.07 8.86 -39.31
N PHE A 76 -17.80 9.07 -38.03
CA PHE A 76 -17.66 7.96 -37.09
C PHE A 76 -19.05 7.36 -36.81
N GLY A 77 -19.22 6.09 -37.20
CA GLY A 77 -20.42 5.33 -36.93
C GLY A 77 -20.63 5.10 -35.43
N THR A 78 -21.87 5.21 -34.99
CA THR A 78 -22.27 5.03 -33.60
C THR A 78 -22.16 3.56 -33.16
N ALA A 79 -21.03 3.19 -32.55
CA ALA A 79 -20.94 1.94 -31.80
C ALA A 79 -21.89 2.00 -30.60
N ARG A 80 -22.87 1.09 -30.55
CA ARG A 80 -23.79 0.94 -29.42
C ARG A 80 -23.03 0.44 -28.20
N ALA A 81 -22.95 1.25 -27.15
CA ALA A 81 -22.69 0.74 -25.81
C ALA A 81 -23.86 -0.16 -25.39
N VAL A 82 -23.58 -1.44 -25.12
CA VAL A 82 -24.53 -2.34 -24.46
C VAL A 82 -24.53 -1.97 -22.98
N GLY A 83 -25.66 -1.50 -22.48
CA GLY A 83 -25.76 -0.98 -21.12
C GLY A 83 -25.84 -2.09 -20.08
N ILE A 84 -24.96 -2.01 -19.07
CA ILE A 84 -25.16 -2.66 -17.77
C ILE A 84 -26.16 -1.79 -16.98
N PRO A 85 -27.33 -2.31 -16.57
CA PRO A 85 -28.30 -1.54 -15.81
C PRO A 85 -28.07 -1.73 -14.30
N ASP A 86 -27.26 -0.87 -13.69
CA ASP A 86 -27.27 -0.67 -12.24
C ASP A 86 -27.27 0.81 -11.88
N GLY A 87 -28.12 1.16 -10.91
CA GLY A 87 -28.55 2.54 -10.69
C GLY A 87 -27.62 3.41 -9.84
N VAL A 88 -27.91 4.71 -9.86
CA VAL A 88 -27.39 5.75 -8.94
C VAL A 88 -25.92 6.15 -9.14
N GLY A 89 -25.71 6.95 -10.19
CA GLY A 89 -24.95 8.20 -10.18
C GLY A 89 -23.73 8.35 -9.26
N GLY A 90 -22.53 8.22 -9.83
CA GLY A 90 -21.40 9.08 -9.49
C GLY A 90 -20.70 8.86 -8.15
N SER A 91 -20.16 7.66 -7.88
CA SER A 91 -19.18 7.44 -6.79
C SER A 91 -18.23 6.24 -6.95
N THR A 92 -18.17 5.57 -8.11
CA THR A 92 -17.29 4.40 -8.31
C THR A 92 -15.80 4.75 -8.17
N LYS A 93 -15.35 5.86 -8.77
CA LYS A 93 -13.93 6.27 -8.83
C LYS A 93 -13.25 6.62 -7.49
N PHE A 94 -13.98 6.63 -6.38
CA PHE A 94 -13.42 6.81 -5.04
C PHE A 94 -13.30 5.51 -4.24
N LYS A 95 -14.09 4.47 -4.56
CA LYS A 95 -14.09 3.20 -3.82
C LYS A 95 -12.83 2.35 -4.03
N GLU A 96 -12.12 2.60 -5.12
CA GLU A 96 -10.97 1.78 -5.55
C GLU A 96 -9.64 2.57 -5.50
N ARG A 97 -9.55 3.59 -4.65
CA ARG A 97 -8.30 4.32 -4.39
C ARG A 97 -7.96 4.35 -2.90
N GLU A 98 -6.67 4.26 -2.61
CA GLU A 98 -6.07 4.50 -1.29
C GLU A 98 -5.26 5.80 -1.34
N ILE A 99 -5.31 6.57 -0.26
CA ILE A 99 -4.54 7.81 -0.13
C ILE A 99 -3.60 7.72 1.09
N LEU A 100 -2.36 8.18 0.92
CA LEU A 100 -1.39 8.32 2.00
C LEU A 100 -1.58 9.70 2.63
N VAL A 101 -2.05 9.72 3.88
CA VAL A 101 -2.44 10.97 4.55
C VAL A 101 -1.59 11.20 5.80
N GLN A 102 -1.08 12.41 5.92
CA GLN A 102 -0.52 12.95 7.15
C GLN A 102 -1.50 13.99 7.72
N HIS A 103 -1.66 14.04 9.04
CA HIS A 103 -2.50 15.05 9.67
C HIS A 103 -1.97 15.56 11.01
N LEU A 104 -2.50 16.70 11.44
CA LEU A 104 -2.29 17.29 12.75
C LEU A 104 -3.68 17.61 13.31
N LEU A 105 -4.07 16.93 14.39
CA LEU A 105 -5.30 17.19 15.13
C LEU A 105 -5.06 18.10 16.33
N VAL A 106 -5.86 19.17 16.43
CA VAL A 106 -5.91 20.19 17.49
C VAL A 106 -7.31 20.19 18.15
N PRO A 107 -7.45 20.46 19.46
CA PRO A 107 -8.74 20.66 20.12
C PRO A 107 -9.70 21.63 19.39
N ALA A 108 -11.02 21.40 19.53
CA ALA A 108 -12.06 22.12 18.77
C ALA A 108 -12.14 23.63 19.07
N ASP A 109 -11.69 24.04 20.25
CA ASP A 109 -11.59 25.41 20.77
C ASP A 109 -10.31 26.14 20.32
N GLN A 110 -9.27 25.40 19.94
CA GLN A 110 -7.94 25.94 19.62
C GLN A 110 -7.75 26.20 18.11
N LEU A 111 -8.76 26.79 17.44
CA LEU A 111 -8.68 27.13 16.01
C LEU A 111 -7.50 28.07 15.70
N GLN A 112 -7.20 29.02 16.59
CA GLN A 112 -6.09 29.96 16.37
C GLN A 112 -4.73 29.24 16.28
N LEU A 113 -4.48 28.27 17.17
CA LEU A 113 -3.27 27.45 17.13
C LEU A 113 -3.14 26.72 15.79
N LEU A 114 -4.21 26.13 15.27
CA LEU A 114 -4.17 25.46 13.97
C LEU A 114 -3.91 26.42 12.80
N LEU A 115 -4.43 27.66 12.86
CA LEU A 115 -4.12 28.69 11.86
C LEU A 115 -2.65 29.16 11.94
N ASP A 116 -2.08 29.18 13.13
CA ASP A 116 -0.68 29.57 13.35
C ASP A 116 0.27 28.47 12.86
N LEU A 117 -0.03 27.20 13.17
CA LEU A 117 0.68 26.03 12.64
C LEU A 117 0.57 25.93 11.11
N GLN A 118 -0.61 26.18 10.54
CA GLN A 118 -0.78 26.24 9.08
C GLN A 118 0.10 27.32 8.43
N ARG A 119 0.32 28.47 9.10
CA ARG A 119 1.23 29.50 8.60
C ARG A 119 2.68 29.06 8.66
N GLN A 120 3.12 28.40 9.73
CA GLN A 120 4.51 27.91 9.85
C GLN A 120 4.88 26.94 8.73
N VAL A 121 3.99 26.00 8.37
CA VAL A 121 4.25 25.08 7.24
C VAL A 121 4.30 25.83 5.89
N LEU A 122 3.41 26.81 5.68
CA LEU A 122 3.29 27.51 4.38
C LEU A 122 4.25 28.68 4.17
N GLN A 123 4.75 29.31 5.24
CA GLN A 123 5.54 30.55 5.19
C GLN A 123 6.97 30.30 5.67
N ASP A 124 7.11 29.60 6.80
CA ASP A 124 8.42 29.36 7.45
C ASP A 124 9.07 28.05 6.97
N GLY A 125 8.30 27.19 6.27
CA GLY A 125 8.78 25.93 5.69
C GLY A 125 8.99 24.82 6.72
N VAL A 126 8.34 24.89 7.87
CA VAL A 126 8.43 23.88 8.93
C VAL A 126 7.71 22.60 8.51
N ASP A 127 8.32 21.44 8.75
CA ASP A 127 7.72 20.15 8.41
C ASP A 127 6.47 19.85 9.25
N LEU A 128 5.40 19.40 8.59
CA LEU A 128 4.13 19.04 9.25
C LEU A 128 4.31 17.90 10.26
N SER A 129 5.32 17.03 10.07
CA SER A 129 5.66 15.94 10.99
C SER A 129 6.02 16.44 12.38
N ASP A 130 6.81 17.49 12.44
CA ASP A 130 7.42 17.97 13.66
C ASP A 130 6.35 18.69 14.48
N LEU A 131 5.59 19.57 13.82
CA LEU A 131 4.39 20.20 14.39
C LEU A 131 3.35 19.16 14.85
N ALA A 132 3.18 18.05 14.13
CA ALA A 132 2.27 16.99 14.53
C ALA A 132 2.77 16.21 15.76
N ALA A 133 4.07 15.94 15.84
CA ALA A 133 4.68 15.28 17.00
C ALA A 133 4.59 16.14 18.28
N GLU A 134 4.80 17.45 18.17
CA GLU A 134 4.76 18.39 19.29
C GLU A 134 3.34 18.76 19.72
N HIS A 135 2.46 19.13 18.77
CA HIS A 135 1.18 19.76 19.07
C HIS A 135 -0.05 18.86 18.90
N SER A 136 0.05 17.71 18.23
CA SER A 136 -1.15 16.92 17.96
C SER A 136 -1.64 16.11 19.17
N ILE A 137 -2.97 16.07 19.33
CA ILE A 137 -3.67 15.19 20.27
C ILE A 137 -4.02 13.81 19.67
N CYS A 138 -3.68 13.52 18.41
CA CYS A 138 -3.92 12.20 17.81
C CYS A 138 -2.85 11.18 18.22
N ALA A 139 -3.20 9.89 18.21
CA ALA A 139 -2.26 8.80 18.47
C ALA A 139 -1.12 8.74 17.43
N SER A 140 -1.38 9.14 16.19
CA SER A 140 -0.41 9.23 15.10
C SER A 140 0.71 10.25 15.33
N LYS A 141 0.64 11.08 16.38
CA LYS A 141 1.69 12.08 16.69
C LYS A 141 3.09 11.47 16.84
N SER A 142 3.20 10.26 17.38
CA SER A 142 4.50 9.57 17.53
C SER A 142 5.12 9.16 16.19
N GLU A 143 4.33 9.15 15.12
CA GLU A 143 4.75 8.91 13.73
C GLU A 143 4.67 10.21 12.90
N GLY A 144 4.76 11.38 13.54
CA GLY A 144 4.66 12.68 12.86
C GLY A 144 3.29 12.93 12.22
N GLY A 145 2.22 12.40 12.80
CA GLY A 145 0.85 12.57 12.31
C GLY A 145 0.47 11.69 11.12
N MET A 146 1.32 10.74 10.74
CA MET A 146 1.12 9.85 9.60
C MET A 146 -0.01 8.83 9.90
N LEU A 147 -1.01 8.69 9.01
CA LEU A 147 -2.14 7.75 9.16
C LEU A 147 -1.99 6.46 8.33
N GLY A 148 -1.00 6.43 7.43
CA GLY A 148 -0.80 5.35 6.46
C GLY A 148 -1.69 5.50 5.23
N TRP A 149 -1.76 4.40 4.47
CA TRP A 149 -2.66 4.26 3.34
C TRP A 149 -4.09 4.01 3.84
N ILE A 150 -4.97 4.99 3.66
CA ILE A 150 -6.39 4.88 4.05
C ILE A 150 -7.29 4.68 2.82
N SER A 151 -8.28 3.82 2.98
CA SER A 151 -9.38 3.54 2.04
C SER A 151 -10.70 4.11 2.59
N LEU A 152 -11.71 4.30 1.74
CA LEU A 152 -13.03 4.78 2.17
C LEU A 152 -13.63 3.92 3.30
N GLY A 153 -14.39 4.55 4.20
CA GLY A 153 -15.01 3.91 5.36
C GLY A 153 -14.06 3.65 6.53
N ARG A 154 -12.77 4.03 6.43
CA ARG A 154 -11.79 3.92 7.54
C ARG A 154 -11.79 5.11 8.48
N THR A 155 -12.23 6.28 8.02
CA THR A 155 -12.17 7.54 8.79
C THR A 155 -13.56 8.15 9.01
N VAL A 156 -13.64 9.23 9.81
CA VAL A 156 -14.90 9.96 9.98
C VAL A 156 -15.32 10.65 8.67
N PRO A 157 -16.61 10.71 8.32
CA PRO A 157 -17.06 11.15 6.99
C PRO A 157 -16.55 12.54 6.57
N GLU A 158 -16.46 13.47 7.51
CA GLU A 158 -16.00 14.83 7.25
C GLU A 158 -14.51 14.86 6.88
N PHE A 159 -13.68 14.07 7.60
CA PHE A 159 -12.25 13.92 7.31
C PHE A 159 -12.03 13.21 5.98
N GLU A 160 -12.80 12.15 5.72
CA GLU A 160 -12.75 11.38 4.47
C GLU A 160 -13.08 12.25 3.26
N GLU A 161 -14.18 13.01 3.32
CA GLU A 161 -14.57 13.93 2.25
C GLU A 161 -13.48 14.99 1.99
N ALA A 162 -12.89 15.55 3.04
CA ALA A 162 -11.81 16.53 2.91
C ALA A 162 -10.53 15.92 2.33
N ALA A 163 -10.14 14.72 2.78
CA ALA A 163 -8.93 14.04 2.34
C ALA A 163 -9.03 13.58 0.87
N PHE A 164 -10.11 12.90 0.49
CA PHE A 164 -10.29 12.41 -0.89
C PHE A 164 -10.58 13.54 -1.92
N LYS A 165 -10.95 14.74 -1.47
CA LYS A 165 -11.05 15.94 -2.33
C LYS A 165 -9.81 16.82 -2.32
N ALA A 166 -8.85 16.58 -1.42
CA ALA A 166 -7.64 17.38 -1.32
C ALA A 166 -6.71 17.11 -2.52
N PRO A 167 -6.17 18.15 -3.18
CA PRO A 167 -5.11 17.97 -4.16
C PRO A 167 -3.80 17.57 -3.46
N LEU A 168 -3.00 16.73 -4.12
CA LEU A 168 -1.72 16.24 -3.62
C LEU A 168 -0.81 17.39 -3.14
N ASN A 169 -0.15 17.15 -2.01
CA ASN A 169 0.81 18.04 -1.36
C ASN A 169 0.26 19.44 -1.03
N LYS A 170 -1.06 19.57 -0.79
CA LYS A 170 -1.64 20.79 -0.22
C LYS A 170 -2.27 20.51 1.14
N LEU A 171 -2.12 21.49 2.03
CA LEU A 171 -2.78 21.50 3.33
C LEU A 171 -4.26 21.82 3.16
N VAL A 172 -5.11 20.96 3.72
CA VAL A 172 -6.55 21.15 3.84
C VAL A 172 -6.92 21.13 5.32
N ARG A 173 -7.81 22.04 5.73
CA ARG A 173 -8.34 22.08 7.10
C ARG A 173 -9.75 21.52 7.13
N VAL A 174 -10.05 20.71 8.14
CA VAL A 174 -11.38 20.12 8.34
C VAL A 174 -11.73 20.09 9.82
N LYS A 175 -13.00 20.36 10.14
CA LYS A 175 -13.55 20.21 11.48
C LYS A 175 -14.27 18.87 11.56
N THR A 176 -13.98 18.09 12.60
CA THR A 176 -14.68 16.84 12.90
C THR A 176 -15.19 16.86 14.34
N LYS A 177 -15.89 15.81 14.76
CA LYS A 177 -16.24 15.57 16.17
C LYS A 177 -15.03 15.48 17.12
N HIS A 178 -13.82 15.28 16.60
CA HIS A 178 -12.59 15.14 17.39
C HIS A 178 -11.82 16.45 17.56
N GLY A 179 -12.12 17.49 16.77
CA GLY A 179 -11.40 18.76 16.78
C GLY A 179 -11.18 19.32 15.38
N TRP A 180 -10.14 20.14 15.24
CA TRP A 180 -9.66 20.65 13.96
C TRP A 180 -8.49 19.82 13.47
N HIS A 181 -8.59 19.30 12.24
CA HIS A 181 -7.49 18.63 11.56
C HIS A 181 -6.91 19.56 10.49
N LEU A 182 -5.59 19.63 10.44
CA LEU A 182 -4.81 20.10 9.30
C LEU A 182 -4.24 18.85 8.63
N LEU A 183 -4.68 18.51 7.41
CA LEU A 183 -4.28 17.29 6.71
C LEU A 183 -3.58 17.61 5.39
N GLN A 184 -2.70 16.69 4.98
CA GLN A 184 -2.01 16.71 3.70
C GLN A 184 -2.06 15.32 3.09
N VAL A 185 -2.48 15.24 1.82
CA VAL A 185 -2.37 14.00 1.03
C VAL A 185 -1.01 14.00 0.35
N LEU A 186 -0.17 13.03 0.71
CA LEU A 186 1.19 12.90 0.18
C LEU A 186 1.23 12.09 -1.12
N SER A 187 0.34 11.10 -1.24
CA SER A 187 0.26 10.22 -2.41
C SER A 187 -1.14 9.63 -2.56
N GLU A 188 -1.52 9.26 -3.78
CA GLU A 188 -2.71 8.45 -4.08
C GLU A 188 -2.29 7.23 -4.91
N ARG A 189 -2.97 6.10 -4.71
CA ARG A 189 -2.79 4.87 -5.49
C ARG A 189 -4.10 4.13 -5.69
N GLU A 190 -4.13 3.17 -6.60
CA GLU A 190 -5.25 2.22 -6.70
C GLU A 190 -5.28 1.32 -5.46
N ALA A 191 -6.48 1.09 -4.91
CA ALA A 191 -6.66 0.33 -3.69
C ALA A 191 -6.29 -1.14 -3.92
N SER A 192 -5.46 -1.69 -3.03
CA SER A 192 -5.04 -3.08 -3.15
C SER A 192 -6.20 -4.02 -2.77
N PHE A 193 -6.65 -4.87 -3.70
CA PHE A 193 -7.73 -5.82 -3.48
C PHE A 193 -7.29 -7.26 -3.77
N LEU A 194 -7.94 -8.18 -3.07
CA LEU A 194 -7.92 -9.61 -3.35
C LEU A 194 -9.40 -9.99 -3.49
N ARG A 195 -9.79 -10.48 -4.67
CA ARG A 195 -11.16 -10.93 -4.97
C ARG A 195 -11.12 -12.40 -5.32
N ASP A 196 -12.16 -13.13 -4.94
CA ASP A 196 -12.41 -14.48 -5.44
C ASP A 196 -13.13 -14.36 -6.80
N ILE A 197 -12.65 -15.07 -7.82
CA ILE A 197 -13.32 -15.20 -9.14
C ILE A 197 -13.76 -16.65 -9.34
N ASP A 198 -14.94 -16.85 -9.90
CA ASP A 198 -15.46 -18.18 -10.25
C ASP A 198 -14.91 -18.66 -11.60
N VAL A 199 -14.82 -19.98 -11.81
CA VAL A 199 -14.13 -20.54 -12.99
C VAL A 199 -14.88 -20.27 -14.29
N GLU A 200 -16.21 -20.17 -14.28
CA GLU A 200 -17.00 -19.75 -15.44
C GLU A 200 -16.71 -18.29 -15.83
N GLU A 201 -16.64 -17.37 -14.86
CA GLU A 201 -16.28 -15.96 -15.12
C GLU A 201 -14.84 -15.83 -15.62
N PHE A 202 -13.91 -16.60 -15.03
CA PHE A 202 -12.52 -16.63 -15.47
C PHE A 202 -12.39 -17.16 -16.91
N SER A 203 -13.09 -18.25 -17.25
CA SER A 203 -13.09 -18.80 -18.61
C SER A 203 -13.62 -17.79 -19.63
N GLY A 204 -14.72 -17.10 -19.32
CA GLY A 204 -15.27 -16.08 -20.23
C GLY A 204 -14.31 -14.90 -20.50
N LYS A 205 -13.32 -14.66 -19.62
CA LYS A 205 -12.24 -13.69 -19.86
C LYS A 205 -11.08 -14.28 -20.66
N MET A 206 -10.78 -15.57 -20.47
CA MET A 206 -9.75 -16.29 -21.23
C MET A 206 -10.06 -16.39 -22.74
N GLU A 207 -11.33 -16.24 -23.13
CA GLU A 207 -11.74 -16.14 -24.54
C GLU A 207 -11.22 -14.89 -25.26
N ASP A 208 -10.85 -13.84 -24.53
CA ASP A 208 -10.32 -12.58 -25.08
C ASP A 208 -8.78 -12.63 -25.22
N PRO A 209 -8.22 -12.55 -26.45
CA PRO A 209 -6.78 -12.52 -26.67
C PRO A 209 -6.08 -11.27 -26.12
N GLU A 210 -6.79 -10.16 -25.91
CA GLU A 210 -6.23 -8.96 -25.28
C GLU A 210 -6.06 -9.17 -23.77
N PHE A 211 -7.05 -9.78 -23.10
CA PHE A 211 -6.98 -10.15 -21.68
C PHE A 211 -5.72 -10.96 -21.36
N LEU A 212 -5.43 -12.01 -22.14
CA LEU A 212 -4.26 -12.87 -21.95
C LEU A 212 -2.90 -12.14 -22.06
N GLN A 213 -2.85 -10.97 -22.70
CA GLN A 213 -1.63 -10.15 -22.82
C GLN A 213 -1.48 -9.14 -21.67
N GLU A 214 -2.60 -8.70 -21.09
CA GLU A 214 -2.59 -7.73 -19.99
C GLU A 214 -2.39 -8.37 -18.62
N VAL A 215 -2.93 -9.59 -18.40
CA VAL A 215 -2.93 -10.27 -17.09
C VAL A 215 -1.69 -11.13 -16.82
N GLN A 216 -1.57 -11.59 -15.56
CA GLN A 216 -0.55 -12.52 -15.09
C GLN A 216 -1.23 -13.76 -14.51
N LEU A 217 -0.99 -14.93 -15.12
CA LEU A 217 -1.56 -16.20 -14.69
C LEU A 217 -0.53 -17.00 -13.89
N LEU A 218 -0.84 -17.32 -12.63
CA LEU A 218 0.06 -17.92 -11.64
C LEU A 218 -0.50 -19.25 -11.13
N ASP A 219 0.24 -20.34 -11.28
CA ASP A 219 -0.14 -21.65 -10.74
C ASP A 219 0.78 -22.03 -9.58
N VAL A 220 0.22 -22.16 -8.38
CA VAL A 220 0.99 -22.44 -7.15
C VAL A 220 0.93 -23.92 -6.72
N ARG A 221 0.50 -24.81 -7.63
CA ARG A 221 0.53 -26.26 -7.45
C ARG A 221 1.93 -26.85 -7.60
N GLU A 222 2.08 -28.10 -7.19
CA GLU A 222 3.35 -28.81 -7.30
C GLU A 222 3.64 -29.27 -8.75
N PRO A 223 4.91 -29.49 -9.15
CA PRO A 223 5.26 -29.76 -10.55
C PRO A 223 4.60 -31.02 -11.14
N ASP A 224 4.32 -32.03 -10.30
CA ASP A 224 3.61 -33.27 -10.63
C ASP A 224 2.10 -33.04 -10.83
N GLU A 225 1.48 -32.16 -10.04
CA GLU A 225 0.10 -31.71 -10.26
C GLU A 225 -0.03 -30.97 -11.60
N ILE A 226 0.93 -30.08 -11.92
CA ILE A 226 0.94 -29.29 -13.15
C ILE A 226 1.21 -30.17 -14.37
N ALA A 227 2.09 -31.18 -14.26
CA ALA A 227 2.35 -32.14 -15.33
C ALA A 227 1.16 -33.08 -15.60
N THR A 228 0.28 -33.28 -14.61
CA THR A 228 -0.93 -34.11 -14.75
C THR A 228 -2.08 -33.34 -15.39
N ALA A 229 -2.26 -32.08 -15.02
CA ALA A 229 -3.32 -31.21 -15.51
C ALA A 229 -2.86 -29.74 -15.48
N SER A 230 -3.05 -29.01 -16.57
CA SER A 230 -2.64 -27.60 -16.71
C SER A 230 -3.61 -26.82 -17.59
N ILE A 231 -3.78 -25.53 -17.29
CA ILE A 231 -4.48 -24.56 -18.16
C ILE A 231 -3.40 -23.76 -18.92
N GLU A 232 -3.62 -23.48 -20.20
CA GLU A 232 -2.68 -22.71 -21.03
C GLU A 232 -2.46 -21.29 -20.46
N GLY A 233 -1.26 -20.73 -20.67
CA GLY A 233 -0.87 -19.40 -20.22
C GLY A 233 -0.42 -19.29 -18.75
N PHE A 234 -0.72 -20.27 -17.90
CA PHE A 234 -0.28 -20.27 -16.50
C PHE A 234 1.24 -20.48 -16.33
N LYS A 235 1.89 -19.59 -15.57
CA LYS A 235 3.28 -19.74 -15.13
C LYS A 235 3.33 -20.51 -13.80
N ALA A 236 4.19 -21.51 -13.72
CA ALA A 236 4.34 -22.35 -12.52
C ALA A 236 5.20 -21.68 -11.44
N TYR A 237 4.66 -21.52 -10.24
CA TYR A 237 5.34 -21.06 -9.02
C TYR A 237 5.03 -21.98 -7.83
N PRO A 238 5.55 -23.23 -7.83
CA PRO A 238 5.18 -24.24 -6.84
C PRO A 238 5.49 -23.83 -5.40
N LEU A 239 4.60 -24.13 -4.46
CA LEU A 239 4.79 -23.76 -3.05
C LEU A 239 5.95 -24.49 -2.38
N SER A 240 6.27 -25.73 -2.78
CA SER A 240 7.52 -26.40 -2.35
C SER A 240 8.79 -25.61 -2.71
N GLN A 241 8.72 -24.74 -3.72
CA GLN A 241 9.82 -23.93 -4.21
C GLN A 241 9.74 -22.46 -3.76
N PHE A 242 8.83 -22.12 -2.85
CA PHE A 242 8.59 -20.76 -2.36
C PHE A 242 9.88 -20.02 -1.97
N GLY A 243 10.78 -20.66 -1.22
CA GLY A 243 12.06 -20.05 -0.82
C GLY A 243 13.02 -19.70 -1.97
N LYS A 244 12.76 -20.14 -3.21
CA LYS A 244 13.54 -19.79 -4.41
C LYS A 244 12.93 -18.62 -5.18
N TRP A 245 11.61 -18.65 -5.42
CA TRP A 245 10.94 -17.67 -6.28
C TRP A 245 10.32 -16.50 -5.50
N ALA A 246 9.98 -16.67 -4.23
CA ALA A 246 9.41 -15.59 -3.43
C ALA A 246 10.33 -14.35 -3.34
N PRO A 247 11.67 -14.46 -3.27
CA PRO A 247 12.56 -13.30 -3.29
C PRO A 247 12.62 -12.56 -4.64
N SER A 248 12.37 -13.24 -5.78
CA SER A 248 12.44 -12.64 -7.14
C SER A 248 11.09 -12.28 -7.73
N ILE A 249 9.97 -12.58 -7.05
CA ILE A 249 8.63 -12.52 -7.67
C ILE A 249 8.25 -11.13 -8.22
N THR A 250 8.79 -10.06 -7.64
CA THR A 250 8.57 -8.66 -8.08
C THR A 250 9.51 -8.22 -9.21
N GLU A 251 10.49 -9.06 -9.56
CA GLU A 251 11.32 -8.93 -10.76
C GLU A 251 10.70 -9.73 -11.93
N ASP A 252 10.13 -10.90 -11.61
CA ASP A 252 9.48 -11.81 -12.57
C ASP A 252 8.06 -11.37 -13.00
N LEU A 253 7.37 -10.59 -12.16
CA LEU A 253 5.99 -10.13 -12.35
C LEU A 253 5.83 -8.66 -11.95
N ASP A 254 4.92 -7.96 -12.64
CA ASP A 254 4.56 -6.57 -12.34
C ASP A 254 3.51 -6.52 -11.20
N PRO A 255 3.81 -5.89 -10.04
CA PRO A 255 2.85 -5.76 -8.93
C PRO A 255 1.60 -4.93 -9.27
N ALA A 256 1.65 -4.11 -10.32
CA ALA A 256 0.52 -3.29 -10.75
C ALA A 256 -0.45 -4.03 -11.68
N LYS A 257 -0.07 -5.19 -12.24
CA LYS A 257 -0.91 -5.97 -13.17
C LYS A 257 -1.90 -6.90 -12.46
N ASP A 258 -3.05 -7.10 -13.12
CA ASP A 258 -4.06 -8.09 -12.73
C ASP A 258 -3.42 -9.49 -12.66
N THR A 259 -3.41 -10.08 -11.47
CA THR A 259 -2.72 -11.34 -11.19
C THR A 259 -3.71 -12.38 -10.69
N TYR A 260 -3.91 -13.44 -11.48
CA TYR A 260 -4.82 -14.54 -11.22
C TYR A 260 -4.04 -15.73 -10.68
N VAL A 261 -4.45 -16.26 -9.53
CA VAL A 261 -3.75 -17.33 -8.83
C VAL A 261 -4.62 -18.60 -8.79
N LEU A 262 -4.06 -19.69 -9.32
CA LEU A 262 -4.66 -21.02 -9.42
C LEU A 262 -4.03 -21.98 -8.41
N CYS A 263 -4.84 -22.85 -7.82
CA CYS A 263 -4.36 -24.08 -7.21
C CYS A 263 -5.37 -25.21 -7.42
N HIS A 264 -5.27 -26.34 -6.68
CA HIS A 264 -6.21 -27.45 -6.88
C HIS A 264 -7.68 -27.09 -6.55
N HIS A 265 -7.92 -26.42 -5.41
CA HIS A 265 -9.27 -26.15 -4.86
C HIS A 265 -9.52 -24.69 -4.43
N GLY A 266 -8.62 -23.75 -4.73
CA GLY A 266 -8.71 -22.33 -4.33
C GLY A 266 -8.06 -21.96 -2.98
N VAL A 267 -7.73 -22.91 -2.10
CA VAL A 267 -7.20 -22.60 -0.74
C VAL A 267 -5.73 -22.17 -0.76
N ARG A 268 -4.86 -22.92 -1.45
CA ARG A 268 -3.41 -22.61 -1.55
C ARG A 268 -3.18 -21.31 -2.32
N SER A 269 -3.96 -21.08 -3.38
CA SER A 269 -3.94 -19.86 -4.19
C SER A 269 -4.41 -18.63 -3.40
N GLN A 270 -5.43 -18.74 -2.55
CA GLN A 270 -5.86 -17.64 -1.69
C GLN A 270 -4.75 -17.21 -0.71
N GLN A 271 -4.03 -18.17 -0.11
CA GLN A 271 -2.89 -17.88 0.78
C GLN A 271 -1.72 -17.24 0.02
N ALA A 272 -1.38 -17.76 -1.17
CA ALA A 272 -0.36 -17.19 -2.04
C ALA A 272 -0.72 -15.76 -2.49
N ALA A 273 -1.98 -15.51 -2.86
CA ALA A 273 -2.47 -14.17 -3.20
C ALA A 273 -2.44 -13.21 -2.00
N GLN A 274 -2.79 -13.65 -0.79
CA GLN A 274 -2.63 -12.84 0.43
C GLN A 274 -1.17 -12.47 0.68
N TRP A 275 -0.24 -13.40 0.44
CA TRP A 275 1.18 -13.11 0.53
C TRP A 275 1.65 -12.14 -0.57
N LEU A 276 1.26 -12.32 -1.84
CA LEU A 276 1.57 -11.39 -2.93
C LEU A 276 1.08 -9.97 -2.61
N LYS A 277 -0.11 -9.84 -2.00
CA LYS A 277 -0.62 -8.54 -1.54
C LYS A 277 0.32 -7.86 -0.55
N SER A 278 0.94 -8.63 0.35
CA SER A 278 1.95 -8.10 1.29
C SER A 278 3.25 -7.66 0.61
N GLN A 279 3.56 -8.20 -0.57
CA GLN A 279 4.70 -7.78 -1.40
C GLN A 279 4.38 -6.59 -2.32
N GLY A 280 3.17 -6.02 -2.23
CA GLY A 280 2.76 -4.82 -2.97
C GLY A 280 1.91 -5.07 -4.21
N PHE A 281 1.52 -6.31 -4.52
CA PHE A 281 0.61 -6.60 -5.62
C PHE A 281 -0.78 -5.99 -5.34
N THR A 282 -1.29 -5.19 -6.28
CA THR A 282 -2.51 -4.39 -6.06
C THR A 282 -3.79 -5.09 -6.53
N ARG A 283 -3.75 -5.82 -7.65
CA ARG A 283 -4.94 -6.39 -8.30
C ARG A 283 -4.85 -7.91 -8.35
N LEU A 284 -5.37 -8.56 -7.31
CA LEU A 284 -5.25 -10.01 -7.12
C LEU A 284 -6.60 -10.73 -7.21
N TYR A 285 -6.59 -11.85 -7.93
CA TYR A 285 -7.75 -12.70 -8.16
C TYR A 285 -7.42 -14.14 -7.77
N ASN A 286 -8.16 -14.71 -6.83
CA ASN A 286 -8.07 -16.14 -6.48
C ASN A 286 -9.10 -16.93 -7.29
N ILE A 287 -8.66 -17.94 -8.02
CA ILE A 287 -9.56 -18.79 -8.82
C ILE A 287 -10.26 -19.79 -7.89
N SER A 288 -11.53 -19.54 -7.64
CA SER A 288 -12.37 -20.25 -6.67
C SER A 288 -12.64 -21.67 -7.12
N GLY A 289 -12.45 -22.64 -6.22
CA GLY A 289 -12.57 -24.06 -6.56
C GLY A 289 -11.41 -24.60 -7.41
N GLY A 290 -10.48 -23.74 -7.85
CA GLY A 290 -9.23 -24.13 -8.51
C GLY A 290 -9.41 -24.90 -9.83
N ILE A 291 -8.36 -25.61 -10.24
CA ILE A 291 -8.39 -26.42 -11.48
C ILE A 291 -9.39 -27.57 -11.40
N HIS A 292 -9.73 -28.06 -10.20
CA HIS A 292 -10.77 -29.07 -10.03
C HIS A 292 -12.13 -28.54 -10.48
N ALA A 293 -12.52 -27.34 -10.03
CA ALA A 293 -13.77 -26.72 -10.46
C ALA A 293 -13.75 -26.39 -11.96
N TYR A 294 -12.62 -25.89 -12.48
CA TYR A 294 -12.46 -25.60 -13.91
C TYR A 294 -12.67 -26.86 -14.76
N SER A 295 -12.06 -27.98 -14.37
CA SER A 295 -12.20 -29.28 -15.03
C SER A 295 -13.61 -29.91 -14.88
N VAL A 296 -14.37 -29.54 -13.85
CA VAL A 296 -15.76 -30.02 -13.66
C VAL A 296 -16.76 -29.21 -14.46
N LYS A 297 -16.54 -27.89 -14.62
CA LYS A 297 -17.55 -26.96 -15.13
C LYS A 297 -17.26 -26.34 -16.49
N VAL A 298 -15.98 -26.20 -16.86
CA VAL A 298 -15.52 -25.46 -18.05
C VAL A 298 -14.94 -26.40 -19.09
N ASP A 299 -13.95 -27.21 -18.73
CA ASP A 299 -13.22 -28.07 -19.66
C ASP A 299 -13.03 -29.48 -19.07
N ASP A 300 -13.90 -30.41 -19.47
CA ASP A 300 -13.88 -31.79 -18.98
C ASP A 300 -12.74 -32.65 -19.56
N SER A 301 -11.96 -32.12 -20.51
CA SER A 301 -10.78 -32.78 -21.06
C SER A 301 -9.57 -32.70 -20.12
N ILE A 302 -9.54 -31.70 -19.23
CA ILE A 302 -8.47 -31.54 -18.23
C ILE A 302 -8.59 -32.65 -17.16
N PRO A 303 -7.54 -33.45 -16.90
CA PRO A 303 -7.60 -34.54 -15.92
C PRO A 303 -7.94 -34.10 -14.48
N LYS A 304 -8.72 -34.94 -13.79
CA LYS A 304 -9.10 -34.79 -12.37
C LYS A 304 -8.27 -35.74 -11.52
N TYR A 305 -7.81 -35.28 -10.37
CA TYR A 305 -6.97 -36.03 -9.42
C TYR A 305 -7.31 -35.70 -7.95
#